data_AF-A0A5P9PSF8-F1
#
_entry.id   AF-A0A5P9PSF8-F1
#
_cell.length_a   1.000
_cell.length_b   1.000
_cell.length_c   1.000
_cell.angle_alpha   90.00
_cell.angle_beta   90.00
_cell.angle_gamma   90.00
#
_symmetry.space_group_name_H-M   'P 1'
#
loop_
_entity.id
_entity.type
_entity.pdbx_description
1 polymer ?
#
loop_
_entity_poly.entity_id
_entity_poly.type
_entity_poly.pdbx_seq_one_letter_code
_entity_poly.pdbx_strand_id
1 'polypeptide(L)'
;MDTTETLGAVAHPGGLLVRRPELTVGIVRAVSRLSALDIELLARRPLDHRSATERQRDIRDGLSSPPEVAPRQLLPAYDEGMDLRAGRLDHTGRAHWEFATSSSSGSSSTSGPTHRSVFRFPPAFDRLSLVLAWPEIGFPETVVTMPLPDRPTVERATTSIWQAPLDVHPVPEGVTHHAHSHHLPPAIEAGTNAAPLRVLHRGDHRVAVVLTRLTATNSMLSMELFSIAKDDRADTISAHVFPSSRPTPGALDDPAQIRATGPGASVAVINGHEAFWLRPGDSSASGGGQNFSSHQEFTLNRPHDDLLDLIVAWPLAGLPDVRVQLPLDLA
;
A
#
# COMPACT_ATOMS: atom_id res chain seq x y z
N MET A 1 11.24 -17.91 -7.73
CA MET A 1 11.78 -16.62 -7.23
C MET A 1 10.76 -16.08 -6.25
N ASP A 2 11.18 -15.71 -5.04
CA ASP A 2 10.27 -15.14 -4.06
C ASP A 2 9.83 -13.74 -4.53
N THR A 3 8.53 -13.53 -4.72
CA THR A 3 8.01 -12.25 -5.20
C THR A 3 8.21 -11.12 -4.20
N THR A 4 8.36 -11.43 -2.92
CA THR A 4 8.61 -10.43 -1.86
C THR A 4 10.01 -9.82 -1.98
N GLU A 5 10.94 -10.49 -2.67
CA GLU A 5 12.33 -10.04 -2.86
C GLU A 5 12.59 -9.47 -4.25
N THR A 6 11.53 -9.15 -4.99
CA THR A 6 11.62 -8.60 -6.34
C THR A 6 10.81 -7.32 -6.47
N LEU A 7 11.46 -6.27 -6.96
CA LEU A 7 10.80 -5.09 -7.51
C LEU A 7 10.16 -5.45 -8.85
N GLY A 8 9.02 -4.86 -9.14
CA GLY A 8 8.33 -4.99 -10.43
C GLY A 8 8.07 -3.62 -11.05
N ALA A 9 7.50 -3.62 -12.25
CA ALA A 9 7.06 -2.39 -12.91
C ALA A 9 5.79 -1.87 -12.23
N VAL A 10 5.70 -0.55 -12.01
CA VAL A 10 4.43 0.11 -11.69
C VAL A 10 3.49 -0.12 -12.86
N ALA A 11 2.41 -0.87 -12.63
CA ALA A 11 1.48 -1.27 -13.67
C ALA A 11 0.33 -0.28 -13.88
N HIS A 12 0.04 0.54 -12.87
CA HIS A 12 -0.97 1.59 -12.93
C HIS A 12 -0.52 2.75 -12.03
N PRO A 13 -0.74 4.01 -12.41
CA PRO A 13 -0.38 5.17 -11.60
C PRO A 13 -1.24 5.34 -10.33
N GLY A 14 -2.05 4.36 -9.93
CA GLY A 14 -3.07 4.55 -8.89
C GLY A 14 -4.29 5.38 -9.34
N GLY A 15 -5.24 5.60 -8.44
CA GLY A 15 -6.39 6.48 -8.64
C GLY A 15 -7.74 5.75 -8.67
N LEU A 16 -8.83 6.54 -8.76
CA LEU A 16 -10.20 6.04 -8.72
C LEU A 16 -10.53 5.24 -9.99
N LEU A 17 -11.01 4.01 -9.78
CA LEU A 17 -11.59 3.19 -10.85
C LEU A 17 -13.11 3.38 -10.94
N VAL A 18 -13.76 3.43 -9.79
CA VAL A 18 -15.21 3.45 -9.68
C VAL A 18 -15.63 4.46 -8.63
N ARG A 19 -16.61 5.30 -8.99
CA ARG A 19 -17.28 6.21 -8.06
C ARG A 19 -18.78 6.05 -8.24
N ARG A 20 -19.43 5.39 -7.29
CA ARG A 20 -20.89 5.21 -7.25
C ARG A 20 -21.44 5.60 -5.88
N PRO A 21 -22.77 5.82 -5.76
CA PRO A 21 -23.38 6.17 -4.48
C PRO A 21 -23.17 5.13 -3.38
N GLU A 22 -22.97 3.85 -3.72
CA GLU A 22 -22.82 2.76 -2.75
C GLU A 22 -21.37 2.55 -2.32
N LEU A 23 -20.43 2.89 -3.21
CA LEU A 23 -19.01 2.54 -3.07
C LEU A 23 -18.10 3.39 -3.97
N THR A 24 -16.94 3.76 -3.47
CA THR A 24 -15.78 4.15 -4.28
C THR A 24 -14.73 3.05 -4.24
N VAL A 25 -14.13 2.75 -5.39
CA VAL A 25 -13.00 1.80 -5.50
C VAL A 25 -11.89 2.48 -6.26
N GLY A 26 -10.68 2.46 -5.69
CA GLY A 26 -9.47 2.93 -6.36
C GLY A 26 -8.33 1.93 -6.26
N ILE A 27 -7.37 2.08 -7.17
CA ILE A 27 -6.10 1.37 -7.14
C ILE A 27 -5.17 2.14 -6.23
N VAL A 28 -4.73 1.50 -5.16
CA VAL A 28 -3.68 2.03 -4.28
C VAL A 28 -2.31 1.71 -4.86
N ARG A 29 -2.16 0.51 -5.43
CA ARG A 29 -0.93 0.05 -6.08
C ARG A 29 -1.25 -1.03 -7.09
N ALA A 30 -0.57 -1.03 -8.23
CA ALA A 30 -0.52 -2.18 -9.12
C ALA A 30 0.93 -2.42 -9.54
N VAL A 31 1.43 -3.64 -9.35
CA VAL A 31 2.82 -4.01 -9.69
C VAL A 31 2.80 -5.22 -10.61
N SER A 32 3.35 -5.05 -11.81
CA SER A 32 3.54 -6.14 -12.76
C SER A 32 4.93 -6.72 -12.62
N ARG A 33 4.99 -8.05 -12.54
CA ARG A 33 6.22 -8.86 -12.54
C ARG A 33 6.08 -9.96 -13.57
N LEU A 34 7.20 -10.57 -13.94
CA LEU A 34 7.20 -11.73 -14.83
C LEU A 34 6.42 -12.93 -14.29
N SER A 35 6.24 -13.03 -12.97
CA SER A 35 5.56 -14.13 -12.31
C SER A 35 4.10 -13.86 -11.92
N ALA A 36 3.68 -12.59 -11.84
CA ALA A 36 2.34 -12.21 -11.40
C ALA A 36 2.06 -10.72 -11.64
N LEU A 37 0.79 -10.36 -11.63
CA LEU A 37 0.31 -8.99 -11.48
C LEU A 37 -0.38 -8.86 -10.13
N ASP A 38 0.19 -8.07 -9.22
CA ASP A 38 -0.43 -7.76 -7.94
C ASP A 38 -1.19 -6.43 -8.06
N ILE A 39 -2.47 -6.42 -7.70
CA ILE A 39 -3.32 -5.23 -7.67
C ILE A 39 -3.87 -5.06 -6.27
N GLU A 40 -3.62 -3.91 -5.70
CA GLU A 40 -4.13 -3.50 -4.41
C GLU A 40 -5.26 -2.50 -4.59
N LEU A 41 -6.44 -2.89 -4.14
CA LEU A 41 -7.66 -2.12 -4.24
C LEU A 41 -8.06 -1.61 -2.85
N LEU A 42 -8.53 -0.37 -2.81
CA LEU A 42 -9.18 0.18 -1.64
C LEU A 42 -10.61 0.54 -2.00
N ALA A 43 -11.53 -0.15 -1.35
CA ALA A 43 -12.95 0.08 -1.45
C ALA A 43 -13.40 0.91 -0.23
N ARG A 44 -14.01 2.06 -0.45
CA ARG A 44 -14.55 2.91 0.60
C ARG A 44 -16.04 3.07 0.41
N ARG A 45 -16.79 2.76 1.46
CA ARG A 45 -18.23 3.02 1.50
C ARG A 45 -18.45 4.44 2.03
N PRO A 46 -19.48 5.15 1.56
CA PRO A 46 -19.85 6.42 2.17
C PRO A 46 -20.21 6.21 3.64
N LEU A 47 -20.07 7.27 4.44
CA LEU A 47 -20.65 7.34 5.77
C LEU A 47 -22.17 7.23 5.62
N ASP A 48 -22.70 6.05 5.88
CA ASP A 48 -24.12 5.78 5.84
C ASP A 48 -24.55 5.23 7.20
N HIS A 49 -25.44 5.98 7.86
CA HIS A 49 -26.01 5.59 9.15
C HIS A 49 -27.10 4.51 9.02
N ARG A 50 -27.52 4.18 7.78
CA ARG A 50 -28.49 3.12 7.51
C ARG A 50 -27.88 1.73 7.64
N SER A 51 -28.65 0.82 8.21
CA SER A 51 -28.32 -0.61 8.30
C SER A 51 -28.18 -1.25 6.92
N ALA A 52 -27.49 -2.40 6.84
CA ALA A 52 -27.38 -3.17 5.59
C ALA A 52 -28.76 -3.58 5.04
N THR A 53 -29.71 -3.89 5.94
CA THR A 53 -31.09 -4.28 5.60
C THR A 53 -31.88 -3.11 5.01
N GLU A 54 -31.75 -1.91 5.57
CA GLU A 54 -32.38 -0.70 5.03
C GLU A 54 -31.81 -0.37 3.65
N ARG A 55 -30.50 -0.51 3.45
CA ARG A 55 -29.91 -0.33 2.11
C ARG A 55 -30.37 -1.36 1.11
N GLN A 56 -30.41 -2.65 1.48
CA GLN A 56 -30.94 -3.68 0.59
C GLN A 56 -32.42 -3.46 0.27
N ARG A 57 -33.21 -2.93 1.21
CA ARG A 57 -34.60 -2.55 0.98
C ARG A 57 -34.70 -1.34 0.05
N ASP A 58 -33.97 -0.26 0.29
CA ASP A 58 -33.94 0.93 -0.59
C ASP A 58 -33.52 0.58 -2.02
N ILE A 59 -32.54 -0.32 -2.18
CA ILE A 59 -32.09 -0.84 -3.49
C ILE A 59 -33.19 -1.65 -4.18
N ARG A 60 -33.93 -2.48 -3.43
CA ARG A 60 -35.04 -3.30 -3.97
C ARG A 60 -36.28 -2.45 -4.28
N ASP A 61 -36.49 -1.37 -3.52
CA ASP A 61 -37.69 -0.54 -3.58
C ASP A 61 -37.58 0.60 -4.62
N GLY A 62 -36.38 0.86 -5.15
CA GLY A 62 -36.09 1.53 -6.43
C GLY A 62 -36.89 2.79 -6.78
N LEU A 63 -36.25 3.96 -6.77
CA LEU A 63 -36.73 5.13 -7.51
C LEU A 63 -36.91 4.77 -9.00
N SER A 64 -38.17 4.52 -9.39
CA SER A 64 -38.72 4.47 -10.75
C SER A 64 -37.84 3.80 -11.80
N SER A 65 -37.36 2.61 -11.46
CA SER A 65 -37.00 1.46 -12.29
C SER A 65 -36.31 0.52 -11.30
N PRO A 66 -36.62 -0.79 -11.24
CA PRO A 66 -35.73 -1.69 -10.51
C PRO A 66 -34.31 -1.37 -11.00
N PRO A 67 -33.30 -1.14 -10.13
CA PRO A 67 -31.94 -1.02 -10.64
C PRO A 67 -31.77 -2.24 -11.51
N GLU A 68 -31.46 -2.03 -12.80
CA GLU A 68 -31.22 -3.12 -13.73
C GLU A 68 -30.21 -4.00 -13.01
N VAL A 69 -30.68 -5.10 -12.43
CA VAL A 69 -29.86 -5.97 -11.61
C VAL A 69 -28.79 -6.37 -12.59
N ALA A 70 -27.59 -5.80 -12.42
CA ALA A 70 -26.59 -5.93 -13.46
C ALA A 70 -26.49 -7.42 -13.78
N PRO A 71 -26.61 -7.80 -15.06
CA PRO A 71 -26.75 -9.20 -15.42
C PRO A 71 -25.71 -10.01 -14.66
N ARG A 72 -26.13 -10.96 -13.82
CA ARG A 72 -25.25 -11.85 -13.05
C ARG A 72 -24.60 -12.85 -14.01
N GLN A 73 -23.85 -12.34 -14.97
CA GLN A 73 -23.24 -13.13 -16.04
C GLN A 73 -21.86 -13.64 -15.60
N LEU A 74 -21.19 -12.89 -14.72
CA LEU A 74 -19.81 -13.15 -14.36
C LEU A 74 -19.68 -13.72 -12.95
N LEU A 75 -20.56 -13.39 -12.01
CA LEU A 75 -20.51 -13.87 -10.62
C LEU A 75 -20.83 -15.37 -10.47
N PRO A 76 -20.19 -16.08 -9.52
CA PRO A 76 -20.64 -17.41 -9.10
C PRO A 76 -22.08 -17.38 -8.57
N ALA A 77 -22.78 -18.52 -8.66
CA ALA A 77 -24.19 -18.63 -8.24
C ALA A 77 -24.45 -18.40 -6.74
N TYR A 78 -23.42 -18.31 -5.90
CA TYR A 78 -23.52 -18.15 -4.46
C TYR A 78 -23.09 -16.74 -3.99
N ASP A 79 -23.96 -16.13 -3.17
CA ASP A 79 -23.75 -14.83 -2.51
C ASP A 79 -22.93 -15.01 -1.21
N GLU A 80 -21.79 -15.72 -1.28
CA GLU A 80 -20.90 -15.89 -0.12
C GLU A 80 -19.62 -15.07 -0.29
N GLY A 81 -19.53 -13.97 0.46
CA GLY A 81 -18.33 -13.13 0.60
C GLY A 81 -18.59 -11.91 1.47
N MET A 82 -17.66 -11.52 2.33
CA MET A 82 -17.80 -10.29 3.14
C MET A 82 -17.19 -9.05 2.48
N ASP A 83 -16.49 -9.22 1.36
CA ASP A 83 -15.56 -8.24 0.80
C ASP A 83 -15.72 -8.01 -0.70
N LEU A 84 -15.07 -6.96 -1.20
CA LEU A 84 -14.95 -6.68 -2.64
C LEU A 84 -14.37 -7.90 -3.37
N ARG A 85 -15.02 -8.30 -4.47
CA ARG A 85 -14.54 -9.34 -5.38
C ARG A 85 -13.84 -8.70 -6.58
N ALA A 86 -12.70 -9.27 -6.98
CA ALA A 86 -11.98 -8.86 -8.17
C ALA A 86 -11.67 -10.07 -9.06
N GLY A 87 -11.79 -9.89 -10.37
CA GLY A 87 -11.54 -10.93 -11.36
C GLY A 87 -11.01 -10.35 -12.66
N ARG A 88 -10.59 -11.21 -13.58
CA ARG A 88 -10.15 -10.82 -14.92
C ARG A 88 -11.05 -11.43 -15.98
N LEU A 89 -11.34 -10.69 -17.05
CA LEU A 89 -11.96 -11.28 -18.24
C LEU A 89 -10.91 -12.01 -19.09
N ASP A 90 -11.27 -13.19 -19.59
CA ASP A 90 -10.55 -13.82 -20.68
C ASP A 90 -11.01 -13.31 -22.06
N HIS A 91 -10.39 -13.80 -23.12
CA HIS A 91 -10.71 -13.41 -24.50
C HIS A 91 -12.13 -13.83 -24.94
N THR A 92 -12.80 -14.72 -24.20
CA THR A 92 -14.19 -15.13 -24.45
C THR A 92 -15.20 -14.29 -23.65
N GLY A 93 -14.72 -13.36 -22.83
CA GLY A 93 -15.56 -12.53 -21.95
C GLY A 93 -15.98 -13.24 -20.67
N ARG A 94 -15.37 -14.37 -20.30
CA ARG A 94 -15.65 -15.04 -19.01
C ARG A 94 -14.76 -14.47 -17.91
N ALA A 95 -15.34 -14.25 -16.74
CA ALA A 95 -14.60 -13.80 -15.56
C ALA A 95 -13.91 -14.95 -14.83
N HIS A 96 -12.63 -14.75 -14.52
CA HIS A 96 -11.83 -15.57 -13.63
C HIS A 96 -11.62 -14.77 -12.35
N TRP A 97 -12.28 -15.17 -11.27
CA TRP A 97 -12.24 -14.48 -9.97
C TRP A 97 -11.02 -14.91 -9.18
N GLU A 98 -10.37 -13.94 -8.53
CA GLU A 98 -9.24 -14.18 -7.63
C GLU A 98 -9.66 -13.93 -6.19
N PHE A 99 -9.06 -14.69 -5.27
CA PHE A 99 -9.19 -14.44 -3.84
C PHE A 99 -8.15 -13.40 -3.41
N ALA A 100 -8.54 -12.52 -2.49
CA ALA A 100 -7.61 -11.60 -1.89
C ALA A 100 -6.53 -12.38 -1.12
N THR A 101 -5.25 -12.10 -1.41
CA THR A 101 -4.12 -12.69 -0.69
C THR A 101 -3.94 -12.09 0.69
N SER A 102 -4.44 -10.87 0.88
CA SER A 102 -4.52 -10.17 2.16
C SER A 102 -5.69 -9.19 2.12
N SER A 103 -6.40 -9.07 3.24
CA SER A 103 -7.43 -8.06 3.43
C SER A 103 -7.29 -7.39 4.79
N SER A 104 -7.60 -6.10 4.84
CA SER A 104 -7.78 -5.38 6.09
C SER A 104 -9.01 -4.48 5.98
N SER A 105 -9.72 -4.36 7.09
CA SER A 105 -10.89 -3.51 7.21
C SER A 105 -10.62 -2.42 8.23
N GLY A 106 -10.94 -1.19 7.86
CA GLY A 106 -10.84 -0.03 8.73
C GLY A 106 -12.17 0.68 8.84
N SER A 107 -12.36 1.39 9.94
CA SER A 107 -13.42 2.38 10.09
C SER A 107 -12.82 3.58 10.79
N SER A 108 -13.02 4.77 10.26
CA SER A 108 -12.74 6.00 10.99
C SER A 108 -14.04 6.69 11.35
N SER A 109 -14.03 7.56 12.36
CA SER A 109 -15.20 8.36 12.71
C SER A 109 -15.57 9.38 11.62
N THR A 110 -14.63 9.68 10.72
CA THR A 110 -14.74 10.72 9.68
C THR A 110 -14.85 10.18 8.26
N SER A 111 -14.75 8.86 8.08
CA SER A 111 -14.90 8.22 6.78
C SER A 111 -15.58 6.86 6.94
N GLY A 112 -16.38 6.46 5.94
CA GLY A 112 -17.12 5.21 6.03
C GLY A 112 -16.19 4.00 5.99
N PRO A 113 -16.72 2.79 6.20
CA PRO A 113 -15.92 1.56 6.23
C PRO A 113 -15.02 1.45 4.99
N THR A 114 -13.75 1.14 5.23
CA THR A 114 -12.75 0.89 4.20
C THR A 114 -12.36 -0.58 4.19
N HIS A 115 -12.23 -1.14 3.00
CA HIS A 115 -11.75 -2.51 2.79
C HIS A 115 -10.58 -2.42 1.80
N ARG A 116 -9.39 -2.75 2.30
CA ARG A 116 -8.16 -2.81 1.53
C ARG A 116 -7.89 -4.26 1.22
N SER A 117 -7.62 -4.58 -0.05
CA SER A 117 -7.43 -5.97 -0.48
C SER A 117 -6.38 -6.04 -1.57
N VAL A 118 -5.48 -7.02 -1.44
CA VAL A 118 -4.46 -7.32 -2.46
C VAL A 118 -4.91 -8.56 -3.22
N PHE A 119 -4.99 -8.45 -4.54
CA PHE A 119 -5.32 -9.53 -5.46
C PHE A 119 -4.10 -9.86 -6.30
N ARG A 120 -3.86 -11.16 -6.49
CA ARG A 120 -2.76 -11.66 -7.30
C ARG A 120 -3.30 -12.37 -8.52
N PHE A 121 -3.07 -11.77 -9.68
CA PHE A 121 -3.45 -12.34 -10.97
C PHE A 121 -2.25 -13.03 -11.63
N PRO A 122 -2.50 -13.96 -12.58
CA PRO A 122 -1.47 -14.41 -13.51
C PRO A 122 -0.78 -13.23 -14.22
N PRO A 123 0.47 -13.39 -14.70
CA PRO A 123 1.15 -12.34 -15.46
C PRO A 123 0.29 -11.81 -16.60
N ALA A 124 0.14 -10.49 -16.66
CA ALA A 124 -0.56 -9.78 -17.72
C ALA A 124 0.25 -8.55 -18.15
N PHE A 125 0.22 -8.27 -19.44
CA PHE A 125 0.96 -7.21 -20.10
C PHE A 125 0.03 -6.46 -21.04
N ASP A 126 0.38 -5.22 -21.37
CA ASP A 126 -0.33 -4.32 -22.28
C ASP A 126 -1.73 -3.87 -21.80
N ARG A 127 -2.58 -4.81 -21.38
CA ARG A 127 -3.95 -4.52 -20.94
C ARG A 127 -4.52 -5.61 -20.05
N LEU A 128 -5.35 -5.22 -19.08
CA LEU A 128 -6.21 -6.09 -18.29
C LEU A 128 -7.65 -5.58 -18.30
N SER A 129 -8.61 -6.48 -18.48
CA SER A 129 -10.03 -6.18 -18.21
C SER A 129 -10.37 -6.71 -16.81
N LEU A 130 -10.31 -5.81 -15.83
CA LEU A 130 -10.61 -6.08 -14.42
C LEU A 130 -12.13 -6.05 -14.21
N VAL A 131 -12.67 -7.05 -13.53
CA VAL A 131 -14.07 -7.13 -13.12
C VAL A 131 -14.13 -6.93 -11.62
N LEU A 132 -14.98 -6.01 -11.18
CA LEU A 132 -15.24 -5.72 -9.77
C LEU A 132 -16.69 -6.01 -9.45
N ALA A 133 -16.96 -6.58 -8.28
CA ALA A 133 -18.32 -6.80 -7.81
C ALA A 133 -18.38 -6.84 -6.28
N TRP A 134 -19.51 -6.41 -5.71
CA TRP A 134 -19.78 -6.56 -4.29
C TRP A 134 -21.30 -6.71 -4.06
N PRO A 135 -21.85 -7.91 -4.33
CA PRO A 135 -23.28 -8.17 -4.32
C PRO A 135 -23.98 -7.83 -3.00
N GLU A 136 -23.29 -8.04 -1.88
CA GLU A 136 -23.83 -7.91 -0.53
C GLU A 136 -24.24 -6.47 -0.19
N ILE A 137 -23.60 -5.47 -0.84
CA ILE A 137 -23.96 -4.05 -0.74
C ILE A 137 -24.67 -3.51 -1.99
N GLY A 138 -25.04 -4.40 -2.93
CA GLY A 138 -25.70 -4.05 -4.18
C GLY A 138 -24.80 -3.39 -5.22
N PHE A 139 -23.47 -3.47 -5.07
CA PHE A 139 -22.54 -2.98 -6.08
C PHE A 139 -22.45 -3.99 -7.24
N PRO A 140 -22.85 -3.60 -8.46
CA PRO A 140 -22.95 -4.52 -9.59
C PRO A 140 -21.58 -4.89 -10.17
N GLU A 141 -21.59 -5.95 -10.99
CA GLU A 141 -20.47 -6.28 -11.88
C GLU A 141 -20.08 -5.04 -12.71
N THR A 142 -18.85 -4.59 -12.52
CA THR A 142 -18.28 -3.43 -13.21
C THR A 142 -16.98 -3.85 -13.86
N VAL A 143 -16.91 -3.73 -15.19
CA VAL A 143 -15.70 -4.05 -15.97
C VAL A 143 -14.93 -2.76 -16.22
N VAL A 144 -13.66 -2.76 -15.83
CA VAL A 144 -12.71 -1.66 -16.04
C VAL A 144 -11.56 -2.18 -16.89
N THR A 145 -11.26 -1.47 -17.98
CA THR A 145 -10.09 -1.79 -18.79
C THR A 145 -8.92 -0.95 -18.31
N MET A 146 -7.84 -1.61 -17.92
CA MET A 146 -6.62 -0.99 -17.40
C MET A 146 -5.50 -1.16 -18.42
N PRO A 147 -4.83 -0.08 -18.86
CA PRO A 147 -3.56 -0.22 -19.57
C PRO A 147 -2.52 -0.78 -18.61
N LEU A 148 -1.67 -1.69 -19.11
CA LEU A 148 -0.55 -2.26 -18.39
C LEU A 148 0.75 -2.01 -19.17
N PRO A 149 1.91 -2.05 -18.51
CA PRO A 149 3.19 -2.04 -19.21
C PRO A 149 3.32 -3.24 -20.14
N ASP A 150 4.05 -3.04 -21.25
CA ASP A 150 4.43 -4.14 -22.13
C ASP A 150 5.42 -5.09 -21.43
N ARG A 151 5.54 -6.30 -21.96
CA ARG A 151 6.44 -7.31 -21.41
C ARG A 151 7.90 -6.85 -21.34
N PRO A 152 8.49 -6.23 -22.38
CA PRO A 152 9.87 -5.74 -22.30
C PRO A 152 10.10 -4.70 -21.19
N THR A 153 9.11 -3.84 -20.91
CA THR A 153 9.18 -2.87 -19.81
C THR A 153 9.16 -3.59 -18.46
N VAL A 154 8.30 -4.60 -18.29
CA VAL A 154 8.28 -5.41 -17.07
C VAL A 154 9.60 -6.16 -16.89
N GLU A 155 10.16 -6.75 -17.95
CA GLU A 155 11.44 -7.45 -17.91
C GLU A 155 12.58 -6.53 -17.47
N ARG A 156 12.63 -5.30 -17.99
CA ARG A 156 13.65 -4.31 -17.63
C ARG A 156 13.51 -3.79 -16.20
N ALA A 157 12.29 -3.61 -15.73
CA ALA A 157 12.00 -3.08 -14.40
C ALA A 157 12.05 -4.15 -13.29
N THR A 158 11.86 -5.42 -13.64
CA THR A 158 11.87 -6.51 -12.65
C THR A 158 13.30 -6.76 -12.19
N THR A 159 13.59 -6.46 -10.93
CA THR A 159 14.93 -6.63 -10.36
C THR A 159 14.86 -7.16 -8.93
N SER A 160 15.87 -7.94 -8.53
CA SER A 160 16.01 -8.39 -7.15
C SER A 160 16.29 -7.18 -6.24
N ILE A 161 15.62 -7.09 -5.08
CA ILE A 161 15.91 -6.03 -4.10
C ILE A 161 17.39 -6.06 -3.65
N TRP A 162 18.02 -7.22 -3.74
CA TRP A 162 19.42 -7.43 -3.38
C TRP A 162 20.40 -6.93 -4.45
N GLN A 163 19.92 -6.69 -5.67
CA GLN A 163 20.72 -6.22 -6.80
C GLN A 163 20.27 -4.86 -7.33
N ALA A 164 19.11 -4.37 -6.88
CA ALA A 164 18.58 -3.07 -7.26
C ALA A 164 19.61 -1.95 -6.96
N PRO A 165 19.67 -0.92 -7.82
CA PRO A 165 20.49 0.27 -7.57
C PRO A 165 20.16 0.90 -6.21
N LEU A 166 21.20 1.35 -5.53
CA LEU A 166 21.09 2.04 -4.26
C LEU A 166 21.74 3.42 -4.40
N ASP A 167 20.96 4.46 -4.16
CA ASP A 167 21.39 5.85 -4.24
C ASP A 167 21.09 6.51 -2.91
N VAL A 168 22.13 6.56 -2.07
CA VAL A 168 22.08 6.98 -0.67
C VAL A 168 23.26 7.90 -0.40
N HIS A 169 23.05 8.84 0.50
CA HIS A 169 24.05 9.78 0.95
C HIS A 169 24.26 9.69 2.47
N PRO A 170 25.42 10.12 2.99
CA PRO A 170 25.57 10.34 4.42
C PRO A 170 24.54 11.35 4.94
N VAL A 171 24.05 11.13 6.16
CA VAL A 171 23.23 12.12 6.87
C VAL A 171 24.12 13.33 7.23
N PRO A 172 23.70 14.57 6.93
CA PRO A 172 24.46 15.75 7.31
C PRO A 172 24.70 15.83 8.82
N GLU A 173 25.90 16.30 9.22
CA GLU A 173 26.20 16.56 10.63
C GLU A 173 25.40 17.76 11.14
N GLY A 174 25.04 17.74 12.44
CA GLY A 174 24.38 18.86 13.10
C GLY A 174 22.89 19.04 12.78
N VAL A 175 22.24 18.04 12.17
CA VAL A 175 20.79 18.06 11.95
C VAL A 175 20.05 18.03 13.28
N THR A 176 19.07 18.92 13.43
CA THR A 176 18.21 18.96 14.62
C THR A 176 17.04 18.02 14.43
N HIS A 177 16.80 17.13 15.38
CA HIS A 177 15.76 16.10 15.27
C HIS A 177 14.49 16.49 16.04
N HIS A 178 13.35 16.30 15.39
CA HIS A 178 12.03 16.59 15.94
C HIS A 178 11.11 15.38 15.73
N ALA A 179 10.13 15.21 16.60
CA ALA A 179 9.01 14.33 16.34
C ALA A 179 8.02 15.04 15.41
N HIS A 180 7.58 14.36 14.35
CA HIS A 180 6.55 14.90 13.46
C HIS A 180 5.16 14.74 14.08
N SER A 181 4.28 15.69 13.78
CA SER A 181 2.87 15.60 14.18
C SER A 181 2.16 14.53 13.35
N HIS A 182 1.29 13.76 13.99
CA HIS A 182 0.51 12.74 13.28
C HIS A 182 -0.54 13.40 12.37
N HIS A 183 -0.55 13.02 11.09
CA HIS A 183 -1.56 13.43 10.13
C HIS A 183 -2.61 12.34 9.93
N LEU A 184 -3.86 12.73 9.66
CA LEU A 184 -4.88 11.76 9.28
C LEU A 184 -4.53 11.13 7.92
N PRO A 185 -4.70 9.81 7.75
CA PRO A 185 -4.44 9.16 6.47
C PRO A 185 -5.28 9.78 5.35
N PRO A 186 -4.70 10.13 4.19
CA PRO A 186 -5.46 10.70 3.09
C PRO A 186 -6.30 9.64 2.38
N ALA A 187 -7.18 10.09 1.47
CA ALA A 187 -7.95 9.21 0.58
C ALA A 187 -7.06 8.64 -0.53
N ILE A 188 -6.19 7.70 -0.16
CA ILE A 188 -5.17 7.11 -1.05
C ILE A 188 -5.75 6.43 -2.29
N GLU A 189 -7.02 5.98 -2.23
CA GLU A 189 -7.72 5.42 -3.39
C GLU A 189 -7.89 6.43 -4.55
N ALA A 190 -7.82 7.72 -4.24
CA ALA A 190 -7.93 8.80 -5.22
C ALA A 190 -6.57 9.42 -5.58
N GLY A 191 -5.49 8.93 -4.99
CA GLY A 191 -4.16 9.46 -5.24
C GLY A 191 -3.46 8.83 -6.43
N THR A 192 -2.37 9.47 -6.85
CA THR A 192 -1.50 8.99 -7.92
C THR A 192 -0.14 8.58 -7.37
N ASN A 193 0.54 7.64 -8.02
CA ASN A 193 1.88 7.25 -7.65
C ASN A 193 2.84 8.42 -7.95
N ALA A 194 3.58 8.84 -6.93
CA ALA A 194 4.48 9.98 -6.96
C ALA A 194 5.94 9.57 -7.13
N ALA A 195 6.28 8.29 -6.92
CA ALA A 195 7.61 7.77 -7.19
C ALA A 195 7.57 6.25 -7.48
N PRO A 196 8.53 5.72 -8.26
CA PRO A 196 8.63 4.29 -8.51
C PRO A 196 9.05 3.52 -7.24
N LEU A 197 8.75 2.21 -7.23
CA LEU A 197 9.27 1.31 -6.20
C LEU A 197 10.80 1.27 -6.27
N ARG A 198 11.48 1.35 -5.13
CA ARG A 198 12.94 1.28 -5.07
C ARG A 198 13.45 0.86 -3.71
N VAL A 199 14.68 0.38 -3.67
CA VAL A 199 15.40 0.14 -2.41
C VAL A 199 15.90 1.48 -1.89
N LEU A 200 15.56 1.78 -0.63
CA LEU A 200 15.98 2.99 0.07
C LEU A 200 17.25 2.76 0.90
N HIS A 201 17.39 1.56 1.47
CA HIS A 201 18.59 1.17 2.19
C HIS A 201 18.77 -0.36 2.17
N ARG A 202 20.00 -0.85 2.26
CA ARG A 202 20.36 -2.27 2.23
C ARG A 202 21.68 -2.51 2.96
N GLY A 203 21.79 -3.66 3.62
CA GLY A 203 23.00 -4.14 4.28
C GLY A 203 23.23 -5.63 4.03
N ASP A 204 24.44 -5.99 3.60
CA ASP A 204 25.01 -7.35 3.47
C ASP A 204 24.08 -8.44 2.89
N HIS A 205 23.17 -8.07 1.98
CA HIS A 205 22.15 -8.97 1.40
C HIS A 205 21.24 -9.69 2.41
N ARG A 206 21.21 -9.21 3.66
CA ARG A 206 20.39 -9.77 4.74
C ARG A 206 19.30 -8.82 5.18
N VAL A 207 19.50 -7.52 5.02
CA VAL A 207 18.56 -6.49 5.45
C VAL A 207 18.32 -5.49 4.34
N ALA A 208 17.06 -5.11 4.12
CA ALA A 208 16.70 -4.10 3.15
C ALA A 208 15.45 -3.33 3.56
N VAL A 209 15.40 -2.07 3.15
CA VAL A 209 14.26 -1.17 3.28
C VAL A 209 13.85 -0.75 1.88
N VAL A 210 12.61 -0.99 1.53
CA VAL A 210 12.06 -0.82 0.19
C VAL A 210 10.88 0.14 0.25
N LEU A 211 10.90 1.17 -0.60
CA LEU A 211 9.73 1.97 -0.90
C LEU A 211 8.80 1.14 -1.77
N THR A 212 7.66 0.73 -1.21
CA THR A 212 6.69 -0.10 -1.92
C THR A 212 5.50 0.67 -2.46
N ARG A 213 5.29 1.90 -1.99
CA ARG A 213 4.31 2.86 -2.51
C ARG A 213 4.67 4.26 -2.07
N LEU A 214 4.51 5.24 -2.96
CA LEU A 214 4.45 6.65 -2.58
C LEU A 214 3.31 7.29 -3.34
N THR A 215 2.19 7.53 -2.68
CA THR A 215 0.98 8.07 -3.31
C THR A 215 0.82 9.54 -2.94
N ALA A 216 0.67 10.41 -3.94
CA ALA A 216 0.29 11.80 -3.75
C ALA A 216 -1.24 11.96 -3.77
N THR A 217 -1.74 12.71 -2.80
CA THR A 217 -3.15 13.11 -2.68
C THR A 217 -3.18 14.58 -2.29
N ASN A 218 -3.44 15.48 -3.24
CA ASN A 218 -3.38 16.92 -3.02
C ASN A 218 -2.02 17.33 -2.39
N SER A 219 -2.03 17.99 -1.23
CA SER A 219 -0.86 18.43 -0.49
C SER A 219 -0.23 17.37 0.43
N MET A 220 -0.72 16.13 0.39
CA MET A 220 -0.26 15.04 1.25
C MET A 220 0.38 13.93 0.42
N LEU A 221 1.36 13.27 1.01
CA LEU A 221 1.90 12.00 0.55
C LEU A 221 1.53 10.91 1.55
N SER A 222 1.21 9.74 1.03
CA SER A 222 1.11 8.49 1.78
C SER A 222 2.20 7.54 1.27
N MET A 223 3.12 7.19 2.16
CA MET A 223 4.31 6.40 1.86
C MET A 223 4.19 5.03 2.55
N GLU A 224 4.43 3.96 1.82
CA GLU A 224 4.53 2.61 2.36
C GLU A 224 5.96 2.09 2.22
N LEU A 225 6.50 1.61 3.34
CA LEU A 225 7.79 0.94 3.38
C LEU A 225 7.62 -0.54 3.70
N PHE A 226 8.42 -1.35 3.04
CA PHE A 226 8.63 -2.75 3.37
C PHE A 226 10.06 -2.93 3.88
N SER A 227 10.18 -3.45 5.09
CA SER A 227 11.47 -3.78 5.71
C SER A 227 11.58 -5.29 5.78
N ILE A 228 12.70 -5.85 5.29
CA ILE A 228 12.99 -7.28 5.31
C ILE A 228 14.34 -7.53 5.96
N ALA A 229 14.40 -8.54 6.82
CA ALA A 229 15.62 -9.04 7.43
C ALA A 229 15.68 -10.57 7.35
N LYS A 230 16.90 -11.11 7.31
CA LYS A 230 17.20 -12.55 7.27
C LYS A 230 18.20 -12.95 8.34
N ASP A 231 18.27 -14.25 8.60
CA ASP A 231 19.24 -14.90 9.47
C ASP A 231 19.24 -14.31 10.89
N ASP A 232 20.43 -14.11 11.45
CA ASP A 232 20.68 -13.57 12.79
C ASP A 232 20.05 -12.18 13.01
N ARG A 233 19.93 -11.38 11.93
CA ARG A 233 19.25 -10.08 11.99
C ARG A 233 17.74 -10.24 12.19
N ALA A 234 17.12 -11.19 11.49
CA ALA A 234 15.70 -11.49 11.65
C ALA A 234 15.38 -12.00 13.06
N ASP A 235 16.24 -12.85 13.62
CA ASP A 235 16.06 -13.38 14.98
C ASP A 235 16.19 -12.27 16.02
N THR A 236 17.18 -11.37 15.87
CA THR A 236 17.37 -10.21 16.75
C THR A 236 16.16 -9.28 16.74
N ILE A 237 15.64 -8.95 15.55
CA ILE A 237 14.47 -8.08 15.42
C ILE A 237 13.23 -8.76 16.00
N SER A 238 13.01 -10.05 15.69
CA SER A 238 11.85 -10.80 16.18
C SER A 238 11.82 -10.88 17.71
N ALA A 239 12.99 -11.11 18.33
CA ALA A 239 13.13 -11.11 19.79
C ALA A 239 12.81 -9.76 20.43
N HIS A 240 12.99 -8.65 19.70
CA HIS A 240 12.66 -7.30 20.16
C HIS A 240 11.19 -6.92 19.90
N VAL A 241 10.61 -7.37 18.78
CA VAL A 241 9.28 -6.95 18.30
C VAL A 241 8.14 -7.77 18.92
N PHE A 242 8.32 -9.08 19.11
CA PHE A 242 7.27 -9.96 19.62
C PHE A 242 7.24 -10.25 21.16
N PRO A 243 8.03 -9.61 22.06
CA PRO A 243 7.82 -9.76 23.50
C PRO A 243 6.59 -8.99 24.00
N SER A 244 5.94 -9.51 25.05
CA SER A 244 4.63 -9.07 25.59
C SER A 244 4.62 -7.73 26.33
N SER A 245 5.74 -7.01 26.39
CA SER A 245 5.86 -5.77 27.15
C SER A 245 5.28 -4.59 26.38
N ARG A 246 4.20 -4.02 26.92
CA ARG A 246 3.52 -2.84 26.39
C ARG A 246 4.48 -1.64 26.44
N PRO A 247 4.61 -0.86 25.34
CA PRO A 247 5.43 0.35 25.38
C PRO A 247 4.92 1.34 26.43
N THR A 248 5.85 2.01 27.10
CA THR A 248 5.57 3.01 28.14
C THR A 248 4.84 4.22 27.53
N PRO A 249 3.69 4.66 28.06
CA PRO A 249 3.02 5.87 27.60
C PRO A 249 3.93 7.11 27.75
N GLY A 250 4.04 7.94 26.71
CA GLY A 250 4.89 9.16 26.69
C GLY A 250 6.25 8.99 25.99
N ALA A 251 6.67 7.75 25.71
CA ALA A 251 7.82 7.38 24.89
C ALA A 251 7.78 7.92 23.44
N LEU A 252 6.57 8.18 22.94
CA LEU A 252 6.32 8.35 21.51
C LEU A 252 6.61 9.77 20.99
N ASP A 253 6.84 10.75 21.86
CA ASP A 253 7.16 12.14 21.49
C ASP A 253 8.66 12.43 21.39
N ASP A 254 9.52 11.48 21.76
CA ASP A 254 10.98 11.59 21.65
C ASP A 254 11.45 11.11 20.26
N PRO A 255 12.09 11.97 19.45
CA PRO A 255 12.61 11.57 18.13
C PRO A 255 13.60 10.41 18.21
N ALA A 256 14.41 10.31 19.28
CA ALA A 256 15.35 9.21 19.44
C ALA A 256 14.64 7.86 19.62
N GLN A 257 13.48 7.87 20.28
CA GLN A 257 12.67 6.67 20.45
C GLN A 257 11.90 6.31 19.18
N ILE A 258 11.31 7.28 18.47
CA ILE A 258 10.67 7.05 17.16
C ILE A 258 11.67 6.40 16.19
N ARG A 259 12.92 6.88 16.19
CA ARG A 259 14.01 6.32 15.38
C ARG A 259 14.37 4.86 15.74
N ALA A 260 14.28 4.47 17.00
CA ALA A 260 14.87 3.22 17.49
C ALA A 260 13.87 2.08 17.78
N THR A 261 12.58 2.37 17.99
CA THR A 261 11.62 1.43 18.60
C THR A 261 10.66 0.75 17.61
N GLY A 262 10.74 1.06 16.32
CA GLY A 262 9.87 0.49 15.29
C GLY A 262 10.26 -0.94 14.89
N PRO A 263 9.28 -1.81 14.55
CA PRO A 263 9.56 -3.15 14.03
C PRO A 263 10.27 -3.11 12.67
N GLY A 264 10.01 -2.06 11.89
CA GLY A 264 10.65 -1.78 10.60
C GLY A 264 11.51 -0.52 10.64
N ALA A 265 11.86 -0.04 9.45
CA ALA A 265 12.65 1.17 9.29
C ALA A 265 11.88 2.43 9.72
N SER A 266 12.52 3.26 10.51
CA SER A 266 12.05 4.60 10.83
C SER A 266 12.51 5.58 9.77
N VAL A 267 11.69 6.60 9.53
CA VAL A 267 11.97 7.64 8.54
C VAL A 267 11.75 9.03 9.10
N ALA A 268 12.58 9.97 8.67
CA ALA A 268 12.41 11.39 8.92
C ALA A 268 12.43 12.18 7.62
N VAL A 269 11.65 13.26 7.54
CA VAL A 269 11.73 14.22 6.43
C VAL A 269 12.73 15.31 6.78
N ILE A 270 13.65 15.62 5.86
CA ILE A 270 14.60 16.72 6.03
C ILE A 270 13.98 18.01 5.46
N ASN A 271 14.05 19.08 6.24
CA ASN A 271 13.75 20.44 5.79
C ASN A 271 14.85 21.38 6.29
N GLY A 272 15.75 21.78 5.40
CA GLY A 272 16.94 22.56 5.77
C GLY A 272 17.85 21.78 6.72
N HIS A 273 18.00 22.28 7.96
CA HIS A 273 18.82 21.66 9.02
C HIS A 273 18.00 20.87 10.05
N GLU A 274 16.71 20.66 9.78
CA GLU A 274 15.79 19.97 10.68
C GLU A 274 15.35 18.64 10.06
N ALA A 275 15.22 17.60 10.89
CA ALA A 275 14.69 16.30 10.53
C ALA A 275 13.47 15.96 11.39
N PHE A 276 12.35 15.70 10.73
CA PHE A 276 11.07 15.39 11.38
C PHE A 276 10.77 13.90 11.27
N TRP A 277 10.97 13.14 12.36
CA TRP A 277 10.71 11.71 12.42
C TRP A 277 9.21 11.42 12.34
N LEU A 278 8.82 10.64 11.33
CA LEU A 278 7.44 10.28 11.06
C LEU A 278 7.00 9.14 11.97
N ARG A 279 5.74 9.19 12.41
CA ARG A 279 5.09 8.06 13.06
C ARG A 279 4.37 7.20 12.02
N PRO A 280 4.51 5.87 12.09
CA PRO A 280 3.68 5.00 11.27
C PRO A 280 2.22 5.13 11.72
N GLY A 281 1.31 5.28 10.76
CA GLY A 281 -0.14 5.29 11.01
C GLY A 281 -0.71 3.87 11.09
N ASP A 282 -0.27 3.01 10.17
CA ASP A 282 -0.56 1.57 10.18
C ASP A 282 0.75 0.79 10.05
N SER A 283 0.82 -0.37 10.71
CA SER A 283 1.99 -1.23 10.67
C SER A 283 1.62 -2.68 10.86
N SER A 284 2.24 -3.56 10.09
CA SER A 284 2.19 -5.00 10.31
C SER A 284 3.60 -5.56 10.32
N ALA A 285 3.83 -6.58 11.13
CA ALA A 285 5.10 -7.29 11.19
C ALA A 285 4.84 -8.78 11.27
N SER A 286 5.67 -9.55 10.58
CA SER A 286 5.68 -11.01 10.59
C SER A 286 7.11 -11.48 10.70
N GLY A 287 7.35 -12.48 11.53
CA GLY A 287 8.67 -13.07 11.72
C GLY A 287 8.57 -14.55 12.03
N GLY A 288 9.61 -15.29 11.67
CA GLY A 288 9.72 -16.72 11.89
C GLY A 288 10.69 -17.38 10.92
N GLY A 289 11.30 -18.49 11.33
CA GLY A 289 12.19 -19.27 10.47
C GLY A 289 13.30 -18.45 9.83
N GLN A 290 14.01 -17.64 10.64
CA GLN A 290 15.12 -16.77 10.20
C GLN A 290 14.73 -15.71 9.17
N ASN A 291 13.45 -15.40 9.05
CA ASN A 291 12.96 -14.32 8.20
C ASN A 291 12.13 -13.37 9.05
N PHE A 292 12.27 -12.08 8.77
CA PHE A 292 11.46 -11.03 9.35
C PHE A 292 11.04 -10.07 8.25
N SER A 293 9.79 -9.63 8.30
CA SER A 293 9.26 -8.64 7.40
C SER A 293 8.29 -7.71 8.13
N SER A 294 8.27 -6.44 7.74
CA SER A 294 7.28 -5.49 8.24
C SER A 294 6.87 -4.51 7.16
N HIS A 295 5.59 -4.15 7.17
CA HIS A 295 5.05 -3.05 6.39
C HIS A 295 4.70 -1.89 7.32
N GLN A 296 5.05 -0.67 6.91
CA GLN A 296 4.73 0.55 7.65
C GLN A 296 4.21 1.61 6.69
N GLU A 297 3.10 2.24 7.06
CA GLU A 297 2.51 3.35 6.32
C GLU A 297 2.73 4.68 7.06
N PHE A 298 3.22 5.68 6.34
CA PHE A 298 3.51 7.01 6.82
C PHE A 298 2.69 8.04 6.04
N THR A 299 2.26 9.09 6.73
CA THR A 299 1.61 10.25 6.10
C THR A 299 2.44 11.49 6.39
N LEU A 300 2.67 12.30 5.35
CA LEU A 300 3.49 13.50 5.41
C LEU A 300 2.99 14.55 4.41
N ASN A 301 3.39 15.80 4.59
CA ASN A 301 3.12 16.84 3.61
C ASN A 301 3.96 16.64 2.35
N ARG A 302 3.40 16.96 1.18
CA ARG A 302 4.14 17.02 -0.08
C ARG A 302 5.09 18.23 -0.03
N PRO A 303 6.40 18.05 -0.28
CA PRO A 303 7.35 19.15 -0.35
C PRO A 303 7.04 20.04 -1.56
N HIS A 304 7.33 21.34 -1.43
CA HIS A 304 6.98 22.33 -2.47
C HIS A 304 7.88 22.29 -3.70
N ASP A 305 9.09 21.75 -3.57
CA ASP A 305 10.09 21.62 -4.63
C ASP A 305 10.03 20.26 -5.34
N ASP A 306 9.00 19.46 -5.05
CA ASP A 306 8.81 18.10 -5.57
C ASP A 306 10.03 17.18 -5.32
N LEU A 307 10.81 17.45 -4.28
CA LEU A 307 11.90 16.60 -3.83
C LEU A 307 11.65 16.14 -2.39
N LEU A 308 11.34 14.85 -2.23
CA LEU A 308 11.22 14.26 -0.91
C LEU A 308 12.58 13.80 -0.40
N ASP A 309 13.13 14.56 0.55
CA ASP A 309 14.41 14.28 1.20
C ASP A 309 14.19 13.57 2.55
N LEU A 310 14.73 12.35 2.67
CA LEU A 310 14.46 11.45 3.78
C LEU A 310 15.74 11.06 4.50
N ILE A 311 15.67 10.91 5.82
CA ILE A 311 16.55 10.02 6.58
C ILE A 311 15.85 8.68 6.71
N VAL A 312 16.55 7.59 6.41
CA VAL A 312 16.08 6.22 6.61
C VAL A 312 17.01 5.55 7.62
N ALA A 313 16.44 5.01 8.70
CA ALA A 313 17.18 4.36 9.76
C ALA A 313 16.51 3.04 10.15
N TRP A 314 17.31 2.00 10.39
CA TRP A 314 16.80 0.78 11.01
C TRP A 314 17.83 0.18 11.97
N PRO A 315 18.04 0.81 13.14
CA PRO A 315 19.12 0.43 14.05
C PRO A 315 19.01 -1.02 14.56
N LEU A 316 17.79 -1.53 14.77
CA LEU A 316 17.56 -2.92 15.18
C LEU A 316 18.08 -3.94 14.16
N ALA A 317 18.05 -3.59 12.87
CA ALA A 317 18.62 -4.40 11.80
C ALA A 317 20.14 -4.19 11.64
N GLY A 318 20.75 -3.29 12.42
CA GLY A 318 22.15 -2.90 12.27
C GLY A 318 22.41 -2.01 11.05
N LEU A 319 21.37 -1.38 10.49
CA LEU A 319 21.53 -0.43 9.39
C LEU A 319 21.87 0.96 9.93
N PRO A 320 22.95 1.60 9.44
CA PRO A 320 23.23 2.99 9.77
C PRO A 320 22.18 3.92 9.17
N ASP A 321 22.14 5.17 9.64
CA ASP A 321 21.26 6.17 9.07
C ASP A 321 21.81 6.62 7.71
N VAL A 322 20.92 6.69 6.72
CA VAL A 322 21.25 7.20 5.38
C VAL A 322 20.25 8.26 4.96
N ARG A 323 20.72 9.20 4.14
CA ARG A 323 19.88 10.19 3.46
C ARG A 323 19.50 9.67 2.08
N VAL A 324 18.24 9.84 1.70
CA VAL A 324 17.69 9.44 0.40
C VAL A 324 16.92 10.60 -0.18
N GLN A 325 17.21 10.93 -1.43
CA GLN A 325 16.48 11.95 -2.18
C GLN A 325 15.57 11.29 -3.22
N LEU A 326 14.28 11.61 -3.14
CA LEU A 326 13.24 11.04 -3.99
C LEU A 326 12.60 12.15 -4.82
N PRO A 327 12.96 12.28 -6.11
CA PRO A 327 12.23 13.12 -7.03
C PRO A 327 10.77 12.65 -7.10
N LEU A 328 9.83 13.59 -7.00
CA LEU A 328 8.41 13.32 -7.10
C LEU A 328 7.94 13.62 -8.52
N ASP A 329 7.15 12.71 -9.08
CA ASP A 329 6.49 12.94 -10.35
C ASP A 329 5.46 14.09 -10.19
N LEU A 330 5.43 14.99 -11.18
CA LEU A 330 4.39 16.00 -11.28
C LEU A 330 3.06 15.26 -11.49
N ALA A 331 2.13 15.42 -10.54
CA ALA A 331 0.80 14.83 -10.61
C ALA A 331 -0.09 15.61 -11.60
#